data_AF-A0A7K3WFA3-F1
#
_entry.id   AF-A0A7K3WFA3-F1
#
_cell.length_a   1.000
_cell.length_b   1.000
_cell.length_c   1.000
_cell.angle_alpha   90.00
_cell.angle_beta   90.00
_cell.angle_gamma   90.00
#
_symmetry.space_group_name_H-M   'P 1'
#
loop_
_entity.id
_entity.type
_entity.pdbx_description
1 polymer ?
#
loop_
_entity_poly.entity_id
_entity_poly.type
_entity_poly.pdbx_seq_one_letter_code
_entity_poly.pdbx_strand_id
1 'polypeptide(L)'
;MTDLLPGRLALLDHLTGVLPFASAQATTLVLIGIVHTEDGALPPVAVLARTTRLIASSLRGDDWLGRSGPGEVAAVLAGTAEDAHSAAARVLDGIATLGVPDLAAAAGIVVLSADLTGEQALQRAAAALDDARSRTRGRIVLTAG
;
A
#
# COMPACT_ATOMS: atom_id res chain seq x y z
N MET A 1 10.50 19.88 -0.36
CA MET A 1 9.15 19.78 0.21
C MET A 1 8.90 18.32 0.58
N THR A 2 9.24 17.97 1.81
CA THR A 2 9.16 16.61 2.37
C THR A 2 7.71 16.27 2.69
N ASP A 3 7.06 15.61 1.75
CA ASP A 3 5.99 14.61 1.89
C ASP A 3 5.17 14.62 3.21
N LEU A 4 4.01 15.31 3.17
CA LEU A 4 3.03 15.54 4.26
C LEU A 4 2.02 14.39 4.44
N LEU A 5 2.34 13.18 3.99
CA LEU A 5 1.44 12.06 4.19
C LEU A 5 1.24 11.80 5.70
N PRO A 6 -0.01 11.55 6.15
CA PRO A 6 -0.29 11.12 7.51
C PRO A 6 0.56 9.90 7.88
N GLY A 7 1.08 9.86 9.11
CA GLY A 7 1.93 8.75 9.57
C GLY A 7 1.14 7.53 10.04
N ARG A 8 1.87 6.51 10.52
CA ARG A 8 1.31 5.23 10.99
C ARG A 8 0.20 5.39 12.04
N LEU A 9 0.33 6.34 12.95
CA LEU A 9 -0.69 6.59 13.97
C LEU A 9 -2.02 7.04 13.34
N ALA A 10 -1.97 7.95 12.37
CA ALA A 10 -3.15 8.38 11.63
C ALA A 10 -3.76 7.27 10.77
N LEU A 11 -2.94 6.35 10.24
CA LEU A 11 -3.42 5.13 9.57
C LEU A 11 -4.22 4.26 10.54
N LEU A 12 -3.70 4.02 11.75
CA LEU A 12 -4.38 3.20 12.75
C LEU A 12 -5.69 3.83 13.25
N ASP A 13 -5.69 5.15 13.45
CA ASP A 13 -6.89 5.89 13.79
C ASP A 13 -7.93 5.80 12.66
N HIS A 14 -7.49 5.95 11.41
CA HIS A 14 -8.37 5.81 10.25
C HIS A 14 -8.93 4.39 10.13
N LEU A 15 -8.09 3.36 10.28
CA LEU A 15 -8.52 1.96 10.29
C LEU A 15 -9.56 1.70 11.37
N THR A 16 -9.33 2.21 12.58
CA THR A 16 -10.28 2.10 13.71
C THR A 16 -11.64 2.72 13.37
N GLY A 17 -11.66 3.81 12.60
CA GLY A 17 -12.88 4.45 12.14
C GLY A 17 -13.64 3.66 11.07
N VAL A 18 -12.94 3.00 10.14
CA VAL A 18 -13.59 2.30 9.00
C VAL A 18 -13.97 0.85 9.29
N LEU A 19 -13.24 0.15 10.17
CA LEU A 19 -13.45 -1.27 10.47
C LEU A 19 -14.89 -1.62 10.90
N PRO A 20 -15.58 -0.83 11.74
CA PRO A 20 -16.97 -1.10 12.11
C PRO A 20 -17.94 -1.12 10.92
N PHE A 21 -17.61 -0.44 9.82
CA PHE A 21 -18.44 -0.32 8.62
C PHE A 21 -18.02 -1.29 7.50
N ALA A 22 -16.88 -1.96 7.64
CA ALA A 22 -16.31 -2.82 6.60
C ALA A 22 -17.20 -4.02 6.22
N SER A 23 -18.10 -4.45 7.12
CA SER A 23 -19.09 -5.48 6.83
C SER A 23 -20.26 -4.99 5.96
N ALA A 24 -20.56 -3.68 5.98
CA ALA A 24 -21.63 -3.07 5.20
C ALA A 24 -21.12 -2.57 3.83
N GLN A 25 -19.85 -2.17 3.77
CA GLN A 25 -19.20 -1.71 2.55
C GLN A 25 -17.83 -2.36 2.43
N ALA A 26 -17.62 -3.09 1.32
CA ALA A 26 -16.33 -3.70 1.02
C ALA A 26 -15.23 -2.63 1.09
N THR A 27 -14.24 -2.87 1.94
CA THR A 27 -13.13 -1.96 2.18
C THR A 27 -11.86 -2.77 2.25
N THR A 28 -10.77 -2.26 1.66
CA THR A 28 -9.48 -2.96 1.60
C THR A 28 -8.36 -2.07 2.08
N LEU A 29 -7.37 -2.67 2.72
CA LEU A 29 -6.08 -2.05 3.02
C LEU A 29 -5.06 -2.56 2.00
N VAL A 30 -4.40 -1.63 1.32
CA VAL A 30 -3.30 -1.89 0.39
C VAL A 30 -2.03 -1.29 0.96
N LEU A 31 -1.01 -2.13 1.15
CA LEU A 31 0.33 -1.71 1.56
C LEU A 31 1.27 -1.84 0.38
N ILE A 32 1.91 -0.74 -0.01
CA ILE A 32 2.83 -0.70 -1.15
C ILE A 32 4.23 -0.44 -0.60
N GLY A 33 5.13 -1.39 -0.84
CA GLY A 33 6.54 -1.27 -0.49
C GLY A 33 7.39 -0.98 -1.71
N ILE A 34 8.32 -0.04 -1.60
CA ILE A 34 9.27 0.34 -2.65
C ILE A 34 10.69 0.13 -2.15
N VAL A 35 11.48 -0.65 -2.88
CA VAL A 35 12.86 -1.00 -2.51
C VAL A 35 13.77 -1.03 -3.73
N HIS A 36 15.06 -0.81 -3.54
CA HIS A 36 16.06 -1.13 -4.55
C HIS A 36 16.35 -2.64 -4.56
N THR A 37 16.36 -3.26 -5.74
CA THR A 37 16.54 -4.72 -5.89
C THR A 37 17.98 -5.19 -5.69
N GLU A 38 18.97 -4.30 -5.82
CA GLU A 38 20.39 -4.67 -5.67
C GLU A 38 20.82 -4.80 -4.21
N ASP A 39 20.37 -3.90 -3.34
CA ASP A 39 20.84 -3.77 -1.96
C ASP A 39 19.71 -3.74 -0.92
N GLY A 40 18.44 -3.73 -1.35
CA GLY A 40 17.29 -3.59 -0.47
C GLY A 40 17.16 -2.20 0.16
N ALA A 41 17.96 -1.23 -0.28
CA ALA A 41 17.96 0.10 0.29
C ALA A 41 16.69 0.88 -0.06
N LEU A 42 16.39 1.87 0.77
CA LEU A 42 15.31 2.81 0.50
C LEU A 42 15.66 3.66 -0.71
N PRO A 43 14.70 3.89 -1.63
CA PRO A 43 14.92 4.77 -2.75
C PRO A 43 15.25 6.21 -2.30
N PRO A 44 15.96 6.99 -3.13
CA PRO A 44 16.18 8.40 -2.88
C PRO A 44 14.86 9.14 -2.62
N VAL A 45 14.89 10.16 -1.76
CA VAL A 45 13.70 10.94 -1.37
C VAL A 45 12.93 11.48 -2.59
N ALA A 46 13.62 11.84 -3.67
CA ALA A 46 13.00 12.29 -4.92
C ALA A 46 12.21 11.18 -5.64
N VAL A 47 12.69 9.94 -5.61
CA VAL A 47 12.00 8.77 -6.16
C VAL A 47 10.78 8.45 -5.31
N LEU A 48 10.94 8.42 -3.98
CA LEU A 48 9.81 8.25 -3.05
C LEU A 48 8.73 9.31 -3.28
N ALA A 49 9.10 10.58 -3.40
CA ALA A 49 8.14 11.65 -3.65
C ALA A 49 7.42 11.52 -5.02
N ARG A 50 8.13 11.08 -6.07
CA ARG A 50 7.53 10.85 -7.40
C ARG A 50 6.56 9.67 -7.37
N THR A 51 6.94 8.59 -6.69
CA THR A 51 6.08 7.42 -6.51
C THR A 51 4.86 7.76 -5.66
N THR A 52 5.02 8.47 -4.54
CA THR A 52 3.90 8.91 -3.70
C THR A 52 2.90 9.75 -4.50
N ARG A 53 3.37 10.67 -5.36
CA ARG A 53 2.48 11.45 -6.24
C ARG A 53 1.72 10.58 -7.23
N LEU A 54 2.38 9.56 -7.79
CA LEU A 54 1.75 8.60 -8.71
C LEU A 54 0.68 7.76 -7.99
N ILE A 55 0.96 7.32 -6.77
CA ILE A 55 -0.01 6.62 -5.92
C ILE A 55 -1.21 7.55 -5.68
N ALA A 56 -0.96 8.76 -5.19
CA ALA A 56 -2.01 9.74 -4.89
C ALA A 56 -2.89 10.07 -6.12
N SER A 57 -2.31 10.15 -7.32
CA SER A 57 -3.08 10.38 -8.55
C SER A 57 -3.90 9.18 -9.02
N SER A 58 -3.61 7.98 -8.51
CA SER A 58 -4.28 6.73 -8.88
C SER A 58 -5.49 6.41 -7.99
N LEU A 59 -5.63 7.15 -6.88
CA LEU A 59 -6.68 7.03 -5.88
C LEU A 59 -7.90 7.89 -6.23
N ARG A 60 -9.07 7.43 -5.80
CA ARG A 60 -10.34 8.16 -5.89
C ARG A 60 -10.48 9.12 -4.71
N GLY A 61 -11.39 10.08 -4.80
CA GLY A 61 -11.54 11.16 -3.82
C GLY A 61 -11.82 10.72 -2.38
N ASP A 62 -12.43 9.55 -2.21
CA ASP A 62 -12.76 9.01 -0.88
C ASP A 62 -11.72 8.00 -0.36
N ASP A 63 -10.70 7.67 -1.17
CA ASP A 63 -9.63 6.76 -0.76
C ASP A 63 -8.68 7.49 0.20
N TRP A 64 -8.25 6.80 1.25
CA TRP A 64 -7.29 7.35 2.20
C TRP A 64 -5.86 6.94 1.83
N LEU A 65 -4.90 7.83 2.05
CA LEU A 65 -3.48 7.59 1.77
C LEU A 65 -2.60 8.10 2.92
N GLY A 66 -1.63 7.29 3.33
CA GLY A 66 -0.64 7.67 4.34
C GLY A 66 0.60 6.78 4.32
N ARG A 67 1.52 7.04 5.25
CA ARG A 67 2.72 6.22 5.44
C ARG A 67 2.52 5.19 6.54
N SER A 68 2.86 3.94 6.24
CA SER A 68 2.97 2.87 7.24
C SER A 68 4.39 2.75 7.80
N GLY A 69 5.41 3.05 6.99
CA GLY A 69 6.82 2.83 7.33
C GLY A 69 7.79 3.46 6.32
N PRO A 70 9.12 3.27 6.51
CA PRO A 70 10.13 3.75 5.58
C PRO A 70 9.99 3.08 4.22
N GLY A 71 9.79 3.87 3.15
CA GLY A 71 9.58 3.34 1.80
C GLY A 71 8.25 2.61 1.61
N GLU A 72 7.32 2.75 2.57
CA GLU A 72 6.02 2.09 2.54
C GLU A 72 4.88 3.10 2.62
N VAL A 73 3.89 2.86 1.78
CA VAL A 73 2.69 3.68 1.65
C VAL A 73 1.48 2.78 1.85
N ALA A 74 0.54 3.22 2.66
CA ALA A 74 -0.72 2.54 2.92
C ALA A 74 -1.87 3.31 2.28
N ALA A 75 -2.74 2.61 1.57
CA ALA A 75 -3.98 3.13 1.04
C ALA A 75 -5.17 2.31 1.58
N VAL A 76 -6.23 2.99 2.01
CA VAL A 76 -7.50 2.35 2.37
C VAL A 76 -8.50 2.69 1.28
N LEU A 77 -8.99 1.66 0.59
CA LEU A 77 -9.83 1.79 -0.60
C LEU A 77 -11.23 1.26 -0.30
N ALA A 78 -12.24 1.99 -0.75
CA ALA A 78 -13.59 1.44 -0.88
C ALA A 78 -13.62 0.51 -2.09
N GLY A 79 -13.99 -0.76 -1.88
CA GLY A 79 -14.03 -1.77 -2.93
C GLY A 79 -13.69 -3.17 -2.46
N THR A 80 -13.79 -4.11 -3.39
CA THR A 80 -13.46 -5.52 -3.19
C THR A 80 -11.94 -5.76 -3.28
N ALA A 81 -11.49 -6.97 -2.94
CA ALA A 81 -10.11 -7.39 -3.18
C ALA A 81 -9.70 -7.25 -4.66
N GLU A 82 -10.62 -7.50 -5.61
CA GLU A 82 -10.35 -7.40 -7.05
C GLU A 82 -10.13 -5.96 -7.50
N ASP A 83 -10.93 -5.03 -6.95
CA ASP A 83 -10.75 -3.59 -7.18
C ASP A 83 -9.40 -3.11 -6.65
N ALA A 84 -9.03 -3.58 -5.46
CA ALA A 84 -7.76 -3.28 -4.81
C ALA A 84 -6.57 -3.86 -5.59
N HIS A 85 -6.69 -5.10 -6.08
CA HIS A 85 -5.71 -5.73 -6.96
C HIS A 85 -5.52 -4.92 -8.24
N SER A 86 -6.61 -4.49 -8.87
CA SER A 86 -6.57 -3.68 -10.09
C SER A 86 -5.94 -2.31 -9.85
N ALA A 87 -6.23 -1.67 -8.71
CA ALA A 87 -5.60 -0.41 -8.31
C ALA A 87 -4.10 -0.59 -8.03
N ALA A 88 -3.72 -1.60 -7.24
CA ALA A 88 -2.33 -1.92 -6.93
C ALA A 88 -1.55 -2.25 -8.21
N ALA A 89 -2.10 -3.07 -9.12
CA ALA A 89 -1.47 -3.40 -10.39
C ALA A 89 -1.16 -2.15 -11.21
N ARG A 90 -2.13 -1.25 -11.39
CA ARG A 90 -1.95 0.04 -12.10
C ARG A 90 -0.87 0.92 -11.47
N VAL A 91 -0.83 0.99 -10.14
CA VAL A 91 0.21 1.74 -9.44
C VAL A 91 1.59 1.12 -9.68
N LEU A 92 1.71 -0.20 -9.55
CA LEU A 92 2.96 -0.92 -9.80
C LEU A 92 3.43 -0.79 -11.26
N ASP A 93 2.49 -0.77 -12.23
CA ASP A 93 2.78 -0.45 -13.64
C ASP A 93 3.37 0.95 -13.76
N GLY A 94 2.69 1.94 -13.16
CA GLY A 94 3.14 3.31 -13.15
C GLY A 94 4.55 3.48 -12.57
N ILE A 95 4.85 2.79 -11.45
CA ILE A 95 6.18 2.79 -10.83
C ILE A 95 7.24 2.23 -11.78
N ALA A 96 6.95 1.10 -12.45
CA ALA A 96 7.86 0.49 -13.41
C ALA A 96 8.17 1.43 -14.59
N THR A 97 7.20 2.25 -15.01
CA THR A 97 7.40 3.25 -16.09
C THR A 97 8.21 4.48 -15.68
N LEU A 98 8.57 4.64 -14.40
CA LEU A 98 9.37 5.79 -13.94
C LEU A 98 10.80 5.79 -14.49
N GLY A 99 11.27 4.64 -14.99
CA GLY A 99 12.60 4.48 -15.58
C GLY A 99 13.74 4.56 -14.56
N VAL A 100 13.45 4.27 -13.28
CA VAL A 100 14.46 4.22 -12.22
C VAL A 100 15.08 2.82 -12.23
N PRO A 101 16.39 2.69 -12.51
CA PRO A 101 17.07 1.39 -12.48
C PRO A 101 16.90 0.72 -11.11
N ASP A 102 16.73 -0.59 -11.14
CA ASP A 102 16.71 -1.45 -9.95
C ASP A 102 15.63 -1.08 -8.93
N LEU A 103 14.58 -0.37 -9.34
CA LEU A 103 13.44 -0.07 -8.50
C LEU A 103 12.42 -1.21 -8.59
N ALA A 104 12.19 -1.89 -7.47
CA ALA A 104 11.06 -2.82 -7.33
C ALA A 104 9.97 -2.23 -6.44
N ALA A 105 8.75 -2.63 -6.74
CA ALA A 105 7.61 -2.39 -5.89
C ALA A 105 6.73 -3.65 -5.82
N ALA A 106 6.18 -3.88 -4.64
CA ALA A 106 5.25 -4.96 -4.35
C ALA A 106 4.08 -4.43 -3.52
N ALA A 107 2.98 -5.17 -3.51
CA ALA A 107 1.81 -4.80 -2.71
C ALA A 107 1.25 -5.97 -1.90
N GLY A 108 0.93 -5.71 -0.64
CA GLY A 108 0.13 -6.59 0.22
C GLY A 108 -1.28 -6.03 0.38
N ILE A 109 -2.29 -6.87 0.20
CA ILE A 109 -3.71 -6.49 0.27
C ILE A 109 -4.39 -7.28 1.40
N VAL A 110 -5.25 -6.60 2.15
CA VAL A 110 -6.12 -7.20 3.16
C VAL A 110 -7.54 -6.70 2.94
N VAL A 111 -8.51 -7.61 2.92
CA VAL A 111 -9.92 -7.24 3.02
C VAL A 111 -10.22 -6.91 4.47
N LEU A 112 -10.77 -5.72 4.71
CA LEU A 112 -11.12 -5.29 6.05
C LEU A 112 -12.46 -5.92 6.46
N SER A 113 -12.57 -6.26 7.73
CA SER A 113 -13.79 -6.80 8.33
C SER A 113 -13.92 -6.32 9.77
N ALA A 114 -15.15 -6.24 10.27
CA ALA A 114 -15.44 -5.62 11.58
C ALA A 114 -14.88 -6.39 12.79
N ASP A 115 -14.40 -7.62 12.60
CA ASP A 115 -13.73 -8.44 13.61
C ASP A 115 -12.23 -8.16 13.73
N LEU A 116 -11.65 -7.35 12.83
CA LEU A 116 -10.23 -6.98 12.90
C LEU A 116 -10.02 -5.72 13.73
N THR A 117 -8.86 -5.65 14.37
CA THR A 117 -8.28 -4.39 14.84
C THR A 117 -7.43 -3.75 13.75
N GLY A 118 -7.20 -2.43 13.84
CA GLY A 118 -6.31 -1.72 12.89
C GLY A 118 -4.89 -2.30 12.86
N GLU A 119 -4.36 -2.69 14.03
CA GLU A 119 -3.06 -3.36 14.13
C GLU A 119 -3.06 -4.74 13.44
N GLN A 120 -4.11 -5.55 13.61
CA GLN A 120 -4.22 -6.84 12.92
C GLN A 120 -4.33 -6.70 11.41
N ALA A 121 -5.10 -5.72 10.93
CA ALA A 121 -5.20 -5.42 9.51
C ALA A 121 -3.84 -5.01 8.93
N LEU A 122 -3.13 -4.10 9.61
CA LEU A 122 -1.79 -3.67 9.20
C LEU A 122 -0.77 -4.81 9.23
N GLN A 123 -0.80 -5.64 10.27
CA GLN A 123 0.09 -6.79 10.41
C GLN A 123 -0.14 -7.81 9.27
N ARG A 124 -1.40 -8.11 8.92
CA ARG A 124 -1.71 -8.99 7.79
C ARG A 124 -1.25 -8.39 6.45
N ALA A 125 -1.42 -7.08 6.27
CA ALA A 125 -1.00 -6.40 5.04
C ALA A 125 0.52 -6.38 4.90
N ALA A 126 1.24 -6.16 6.01
CA ALA A 126 2.70 -6.26 6.06
C ALA A 126 3.19 -7.67 5.75
N ALA A 127 2.57 -8.71 6.34
CA ALA A 127 2.91 -10.10 6.06
C ALA A 127 2.67 -10.46 4.57
N ALA A 128 1.56 -10.01 3.99
CA ALA A 128 1.28 -10.20 2.57
C ALA A 128 2.29 -9.46 1.68
N LEU A 129 2.71 -8.25 2.07
CA LEU A 129 3.73 -7.49 1.36
C LEU A 129 5.10 -8.19 1.43
N ASP A 130 5.49 -8.72 2.58
CA ASP A 130 6.76 -9.43 2.74
C ASP A 130 6.78 -10.75 1.97
N ASP A 131 5.66 -11.49 1.95
CA ASP A 131 5.52 -12.67 1.10
C ASP A 131 5.62 -12.27 -0.39
N ALA A 132 4.99 -11.15 -0.79
CA ALA A 132 5.08 -10.64 -2.16
C ALA A 132 6.52 -10.25 -2.51
N ARG A 133 7.26 -9.60 -1.60
CA ARG A 133 8.70 -9.30 -1.77
C ARG A 133 9.53 -10.57 -1.92
N SER A 134 9.31 -11.57 -1.05
CA SER A 134 10.09 -12.81 -1.02
C SER A 134 9.97 -13.64 -2.31
N ARG A 135 8.81 -13.55 -2.97
CA ARG A 135 8.51 -14.27 -4.20
C ARG A 135 9.04 -13.59 -5.45
N THR A 136 9.72 -12.45 -5.33
CA THR A 136 10.06 -11.67 -6.51
C THR A 136 11.48 -11.10 -6.57
N ARG A 137 12.02 -11.10 -7.80
CA ARG A 137 12.91 -10.06 -8.34
C ARG A 137 12.09 -9.01 -9.15
N GLY A 138 10.87 -8.63 -8.70
CA GLY A 138 9.84 -7.97 -9.53
C GLY A 138 8.48 -7.70 -8.83
N ARG A 139 7.35 -7.68 -9.58
CA ARG A 139 6.00 -7.27 -9.12
C ARG A 139 5.07 -8.44 -8.74
N ILE A 140 4.51 -8.42 -7.51
CA ILE A 140 3.46 -9.35 -7.06
C ILE A 140 2.46 -8.61 -6.16
N VAL A 141 1.19 -9.00 -6.25
CA VAL A 141 0.10 -8.55 -5.36
C VAL A 141 -0.48 -9.77 -4.65
N LEU A 142 -0.45 -9.80 -3.32
CA LEU A 142 -1.01 -10.90 -2.51
C LEU A 142 -2.13 -10.42 -1.61
N THR A 143 -3.16 -11.26 -1.47
CA THR A 143 -4.27 -11.02 -0.54
C THR A 143 -4.15 -11.95 0.65
N ALA A 144 -4.16 -11.40 1.86
CA ALA A 144 -4.39 -12.18 3.07
C ALA A 144 -5.89 -12.18 3.41
N GLY A 145 -6.42 -13.38 3.65
CA GLY A 145 -7.78 -13.60 4.14
C GLY A 145 -7.93 -13.36 5.64
#